data_AF-A0A920SW08-F1
#
_entry.id   AF-A0A920SW08-F1
#
_cell.length_a   1.000
_cell.length_b   1.000
_cell.length_c   1.000
_cell.angle_alpha   90.00
_cell.angle_beta   90.00
_cell.angle_gamma   90.00
#
_symmetry.space_group_name_H-M   'P 1'
#
loop_
_entity.id
_entity.type
_entity.pdbx_description
1 polymer ?
#
loop_
_entity_poly.entity_id
_entity_poly.type
_entity_poly.pdbx_seq_one_letter_code
_entity_poly.pdbx_strand_id
1 'polypeptide(L)'
;MFGHDPLVYLGILVLFGSGWFLNRSRWGMVLRAVGDSDVSAHAIGYPVVAIRFAAVTFGGLMAGLGGGYLSLVYTPLWAEHMTAGRGWIALALVVFASWRPARVLFGAILFGGITIAQLKPRLRDSASRLLLCRCSLTLRP
;
A
#
# COMPACT_ATOMS: atom_id res chain seq x y z
N MET A 1 -16.24 -11.39 -14.03
CA MET A 1 -15.47 -12.64 -13.90
C MET A 1 -14.59 -12.51 -12.67
N PHE A 2 -14.73 -13.43 -11.71
CA PHE A 2 -14.17 -13.47 -10.35
C PHE A 2 -14.40 -12.19 -9.52
N GLY A 3 -15.13 -12.30 -8.40
CA GLY A 3 -15.52 -11.18 -7.53
C GLY A 3 -14.37 -10.51 -6.75
N HIS A 4 -13.22 -10.32 -7.38
CA HIS A 4 -12.08 -9.58 -6.85
C HIS A 4 -11.91 -8.28 -7.63
N ASP A 5 -11.67 -7.17 -6.92
CA ASP A 5 -11.49 -5.86 -7.54
C ASP A 5 -10.38 -5.88 -8.60
N PRO A 6 -10.62 -5.34 -9.81
CA PRO A 6 -9.64 -5.26 -10.88
C PRO A 6 -8.30 -4.66 -10.45
N LEU A 7 -8.33 -3.78 -9.44
CA LEU A 7 -7.14 -3.12 -8.89
C LEU A 7 -6.24 -4.06 -8.10
N VAL A 8 -6.75 -5.15 -7.51
CA VAL A 8 -5.90 -6.15 -6.84
C VAL A 8 -5.04 -6.87 -7.87
N TYR A 9 -5.62 -7.27 -9.00
CA TYR A 9 -4.88 -7.85 -10.11
C TYR A 9 -3.86 -6.88 -10.69
N LEU A 10 -4.24 -5.60 -10.84
CA LEU A 10 -3.35 -4.54 -11.30
C LEU A 10 -2.17 -4.35 -10.33
N GLY A 11 -2.41 -4.30 -9.03
CA GLY A 11 -1.37 -4.17 -8.01
C GLY A 11 -0.37 -5.34 -8.01
N ILE A 12 -0.85 -6.57 -8.17
CA ILE A 12 0.01 -7.76 -8.31
C ILE A 12 0.84 -7.67 -9.59
N LEU A 13 0.23 -7.27 -10.71
CA LEU A 13 0.90 -7.12 -12.00
C LEU A 13 2.00 -6.05 -11.94
N VAL A 14 1.74 -4.90 -11.30
CA VAL A 14 2.75 -3.85 -11.10
C VAL A 14 3.86 -4.33 -10.16
N LEU A 15 3.55 -5.10 -9.11
CA LEU A 15 4.56 -5.64 -8.21
C LEU A 15 5.52 -6.60 -8.94
N PHE A 16 4.98 -7.56 -9.70
CA PHE A 16 5.80 -8.46 -10.50
C PHE A 16 6.52 -7.72 -11.63
N GLY A 17 5.83 -6.79 -12.29
CA GLY A 17 6.37 -5.97 -13.38
C GLY A 17 7.55 -5.11 -12.92
N SER A 18 7.43 -4.41 -11.80
CA SER A 18 8.52 -3.61 -11.22
C SER A 18 9.69 -4.47 -10.76
N GLY A 19 9.44 -5.63 -10.16
CA GLY A 19 10.51 -6.54 -9.75
C GLY A 19 11.26 -7.19 -10.92
N TRP A 20 10.54 -7.54 -11.99
CA TRP A 20 11.15 -8.01 -13.23
C TRP A 20 11.90 -6.88 -13.96
N PHE A 21 11.32 -5.69 -14.02
CA PHE A 21 11.95 -4.51 -14.62
C PHE A 21 13.26 -4.15 -13.91
N LEU A 22 13.29 -4.18 -12.58
CA LEU A 22 14.49 -3.87 -11.79
C LEU A 22 15.58 -4.95 -11.91
N ASN A 23 15.22 -6.22 -12.08
CA ASN A 23 16.18 -7.34 -12.10
C ASN A 23 16.60 -7.77 -13.52
N ARG A 24 15.80 -7.51 -14.56
CA ARG A 24 16.03 -8.02 -15.93
C ARG A 24 16.29 -6.91 -16.95
N SER A 25 15.83 -5.67 -16.72
CA SER A 25 15.94 -4.61 -17.72
C SER A 25 17.28 -3.86 -17.63
N ARG A 26 17.77 -3.40 -18.81
CA ARG A 26 18.95 -2.53 -18.92
C ARG A 26 18.80 -1.25 -18.10
N TRP A 27 17.62 -0.62 -18.17
CA TRP A 27 17.29 0.59 -17.43
C TRP A 27 17.29 0.36 -15.90
N GLY A 28 16.83 -0.81 -15.43
CA GLY A 28 16.84 -1.17 -14.01
C GLY A 28 18.26 -1.33 -13.44
N MET A 29 19.17 -1.93 -14.21
CA MET A 29 20.58 -2.03 -13.81
C MET A 29 21.27 -0.67 -13.80
N VAL A 30 20.98 0.19 -14.79
CA VAL A 30 21.47 1.58 -14.83
C VAL A 30 20.95 2.37 -13.61
N LEU A 31 19.66 2.21 -13.25
CA LEU A 31 19.08 2.87 -12.08
C LEU A 31 19.79 2.49 -10.78
N ARG A 32 20.16 1.21 -10.63
CA ARG A 32 20.87 0.69 -9.44
C ARG A 32 22.32 1.18 -9.41
N ALA A 33 23.00 1.17 -10.56
CA ALA A 33 24.36 1.70 -10.69
C ALA A 33 24.45 3.20 -10.40
N VAL A 34 23.46 3.99 -10.85
CA VAL A 34 23.33 5.42 -10.53
C VAL A 34 23.10 5.66 -9.03
N GLY A 35 22.50 4.70 -8.33
CA GLY A 35 22.29 4.75 -6.88
C GLY A 35 23.54 4.43 -6.06
N ASP A 36 24.43 3.55 -6.54
CA ASP A 36 25.69 3.19 -5.87
C ASP A 36 26.78 4.27 -6.02
N SER A 37 26.90 4.91 -7.17
CA SER A 37 27.82 6.04 -7.35
C SER A 37 27.39 6.96 -8.52
N ASP A 38 27.12 8.22 -8.20
CA ASP A 38 26.70 9.25 -9.15
C ASP A 38 27.85 9.72 -10.06
N VAL A 39 29.08 9.70 -9.53
CA VAL A 39 30.32 10.06 -10.23
C VAL A 39 30.57 9.13 -11.42
N SER A 40 30.32 7.84 -11.26
CA SER A 40 30.50 6.80 -12.29
C SER A 40 29.51 6.96 -13.44
N ALA A 41 28.28 7.41 -13.14
CA ALA A 41 27.26 7.62 -14.15
C ALA A 41 27.51 8.89 -14.99
N HIS A 42 28.10 9.93 -14.39
CA HIS A 42 28.51 11.14 -15.11
C HIS A 42 29.68 10.88 -16.06
N ALA A 43 30.62 10.01 -15.70
CA ALA A 43 31.75 9.65 -16.56
C ALA A 43 31.34 8.95 -17.87
N ILE A 44 30.18 8.28 -17.89
CA ILE A 44 29.64 7.56 -19.06
C ILE A 44 28.68 8.47 -19.87
N GLY A 45 28.37 9.68 -19.38
CA GLY A 45 27.51 10.64 -20.07
C GLY A 45 26.00 10.38 -19.92
N TYR A 46 25.58 9.54 -18.96
CA TYR A 46 24.15 9.31 -18.72
C TYR A 46 23.49 10.51 -18.02
N PRO A 47 22.28 10.94 -18.42
CA PRO A 47 21.55 12.00 -17.75
C PRO A 47 20.98 11.50 -16.39
N VAL A 48 21.80 11.61 -15.33
CA VAL A 48 21.45 11.15 -13.97
C VAL A 48 20.17 11.79 -13.43
N VAL A 49 19.98 13.09 -13.71
CA VAL A 49 18.81 13.85 -13.24
C VAL A 49 17.52 13.27 -13.82
N ALA A 50 17.48 13.03 -15.14
CA ALA A 50 16.30 12.48 -15.81
C ALA A 50 15.92 11.09 -15.27
N ILE A 51 16.93 10.24 -15.03
CA ILE A 51 16.74 8.89 -14.48
C ILE A 51 16.17 8.95 -13.05
N ARG A 52 16.68 9.86 -12.22
CA ARG A 52 16.16 10.08 -10.85
C ARG A 52 14.72 10.61 -10.87
N PHE A 53 14.43 11.58 -11.74
CA PHE A 53 13.07 12.11 -11.88
C PHE A 53 12.09 11.04 -12.38
N ALA A 54 12.48 10.21 -13.36
CA ALA A 54 11.65 9.10 -13.83
C ALA A 54 11.33 8.10 -12.69
N ALA A 55 12.32 7.80 -11.84
CA ALA A 55 12.13 6.90 -10.69
C ALA A 55 11.18 7.48 -9.64
N VAL A 56 11.35 8.77 -9.28
CA VAL A 56 10.52 9.45 -8.27
C VAL A 56 9.08 9.65 -8.78
N THR A 57 8.91 10.07 -10.04
CA THR A 57 7.58 10.25 -10.64
C THR A 57 6.81 8.94 -10.74
N PHE A 58 7.48 7.84 -11.09
CA PHE A 58 6.87 6.51 -11.07
C PHE A 58 6.42 6.11 -9.66
N GLY A 59 7.26 6.33 -8.64
CA GLY A 59 6.90 6.07 -7.24
C GLY A 59 5.71 6.91 -6.75
N GLY A 60 5.70 8.21 -7.10
CA GLY A 60 4.61 9.13 -6.78
C GLY A 60 3.29 8.75 -7.46
N LEU A 61 3.35 8.32 -8.73
CA LEU A 61 2.17 7.86 -9.48
C LEU A 61 1.56 6.62 -8.80
N MET A 62 2.39 5.68 -8.34
CA MET A 62 1.91 4.48 -7.62
C MET A 62 1.31 4.82 -6.26
N ALA A 63 1.90 5.76 -5.52
CA ALA A 63 1.33 6.25 -4.27
C ALA A 63 -0.04 6.92 -4.48
N GLY A 64 -0.18 7.71 -5.56
CA GLY A 64 -1.44 8.34 -5.96
C GLY A 64 -2.52 7.33 -6.34
N LEU A 65 -2.18 6.30 -7.13
CA LEU A 65 -3.11 5.20 -7.47
C LEU A 65 -3.60 4.45 -6.22
N GLY A 66 -2.69 4.19 -5.26
CA GLY A 66 -3.05 3.57 -3.98
C GLY A 66 -4.00 4.42 -3.14
N GLY A 67 -3.81 5.74 -3.12
CA GLY A 67 -4.72 6.68 -2.45
C GLY A 67 -6.10 6.75 -3.13
N GLY A 68 -6.13 6.79 -4.45
CA GLY A 68 -7.38 6.80 -5.24
C GLY A 68 -8.21 5.52 -5.07
N TYR A 69 -7.55 4.37 -4.95
CA TYR A 69 -8.21 3.09 -4.65
C TYR A 69 -9.02 3.14 -3.35
N LEU A 70 -8.49 3.81 -2.33
CA LEU A 70 -9.15 3.94 -1.03
C LEU A 70 -10.51 4.64 -1.18
N SER A 71 -10.60 5.67 -2.03
CA SER A 71 -11.84 6.40 -2.31
C SER A 71 -12.83 5.65 -3.19
N LEU A 72 -12.37 4.75 -4.07
CA LEU A 72 -13.24 4.05 -5.04
C LEU A 72 -13.85 2.76 -4.49
N VAL A 73 -13.12 1.99 -3.69
CA VAL A 73 -13.51 0.61 -3.32
C VAL A 73 -14.17 0.50 -1.94
N TYR A 74 -13.85 1.38 -0.99
CA TYR A 74 -14.35 1.19 0.38
C TYR A 74 -15.84 1.49 0.54
N THR A 75 -16.37 2.55 -0.06
CA THR A 75 -17.82 2.85 -0.15
C THR A 75 -18.02 4.01 -1.14
N PRO A 76 -18.98 4.00 -2.09
CA PRO A 76 -19.30 5.19 -2.89
C PRO A 76 -19.90 6.34 -2.06
N LEU A 77 -20.09 6.12 -0.75
CA LEU A 77 -20.49 7.11 0.23
C LEU A 77 -19.27 7.49 1.09
N TRP A 78 -18.93 8.76 1.16
CA TRP A 78 -17.81 9.27 1.93
C TRP A 78 -18.06 9.03 3.44
N ALA A 79 -17.44 7.98 4.00
CA ALA A 79 -17.54 7.67 5.42
C ALA A 79 -16.46 8.42 6.20
N GLU A 80 -16.84 9.18 7.23
CA GLU A 80 -15.87 9.86 8.09
C GLU A 80 -14.95 8.82 8.76
N HIS A 81 -13.65 9.12 8.79
CA HIS A 81 -12.56 8.25 9.28
C HIS A 81 -12.14 7.06 8.41
N MET A 82 -12.28 7.10 7.07
CA MET A 82 -11.79 6.02 6.18
C MET A 82 -10.34 5.60 6.42
N THR A 83 -9.44 6.53 6.74
CA THR A 83 -8.03 6.20 7.02
C THR A 83 -7.75 5.90 8.49
N ALA A 84 -8.58 6.35 9.44
CA ALA A 84 -8.49 6.06 10.89
C ALA A 84 -7.06 5.91 11.47
N GLY A 85 -6.11 6.75 11.05
CA GLY A 85 -4.72 6.69 11.51
C GLY A 85 -3.87 5.53 10.96
N ARG A 86 -4.34 4.75 9.98
CA ARG A 86 -3.65 3.60 9.38
C ARG A 86 -2.45 3.96 8.47
N GLY A 87 -2.11 5.23 8.34
CA GLY A 87 -1.00 5.70 7.51
C GLY A 87 0.36 5.11 7.88
N TRP A 88 0.57 4.75 9.16
CA TRP A 88 1.81 4.11 9.62
C TRP A 88 2.06 2.74 8.97
N ILE A 89 1.02 2.04 8.52
CA ILE A 89 1.14 0.75 7.83
C ILE A 89 1.92 0.91 6.53
N ALA A 90 1.77 2.04 5.83
CA ALA A 90 2.52 2.33 4.63
C ALA A 90 4.02 2.44 4.90
N LEU A 91 4.41 3.13 5.98
CA LEU A 91 5.83 3.23 6.40
C LEU A 91 6.39 1.87 6.78
N ALA A 92 5.64 1.07 7.54
CA ALA A 92 6.06 -0.27 7.92
C ALA A 92 6.28 -1.17 6.68
N LEU A 93 5.36 -1.12 5.71
CA LEU A 93 5.49 -1.84 4.44
C LEU A 93 6.74 -1.41 3.66
N VAL A 94 7.03 -0.11 3.60
CA VAL A 94 8.24 0.41 2.92
C VAL A 94 9.51 -0.10 3.60
N VAL A 95 9.54 -0.17 4.93
CA VAL A 95 10.69 -0.72 5.67
C VAL A 95 10.86 -2.21 5.40
N PHE A 96 9.78 -2.99 5.36
CA PHE A 96 9.86 -4.41 5.00
C PHE A 96 10.19 -4.65 3.52
N ALA A 97 9.81 -3.71 2.65
CA ALA A 97 10.09 -3.75 1.22
C ALA A 97 11.58 -3.65 0.89
N SER A 98 12.39 -3.09 1.80
CA SER A 98 13.81 -2.74 1.64
C SER A 98 14.51 -3.54 0.53
N TRP A 99 14.59 -2.94 -0.67
CA TRP A 99 15.28 -3.43 -1.88
C TRP A 99 14.83 -4.76 -2.52
N ARG A 100 13.76 -5.41 -2.02
CA ARG A 100 13.24 -6.67 -2.57
C ARG A 100 11.71 -6.64 -2.75
N PRO A 101 11.20 -6.56 -4.00
CA PRO A 101 9.76 -6.48 -4.28
C PRO A 101 9.00 -7.72 -3.81
N ALA A 102 9.65 -8.88 -3.76
CA ALA A 102 9.06 -10.11 -3.24
C ALA A 102 8.67 -10.02 -1.75
N ARG A 103 9.38 -9.22 -0.94
CA ARG A 103 9.09 -9.07 0.50
C ARG A 103 7.87 -8.18 0.78
N VAL A 104 7.49 -7.33 -0.18
CA VAL A 104 6.33 -6.45 -0.07
C VAL A 104 5.03 -7.25 0.05
N LEU A 105 4.94 -8.35 -0.70
CA LEU A 105 3.77 -9.24 -0.71
C LEU A 105 3.51 -9.84 0.67
N PHE A 106 4.57 -10.25 1.37
CA PHE A 106 4.48 -10.81 2.71
C PHE A 106 4.01 -9.76 3.73
N GLY A 107 4.56 -8.54 3.65
CA GLY A 107 4.11 -7.41 4.47
C GLY A 107 2.64 -7.07 4.21
N ALA A 108 2.23 -7.02 2.95
CA ALA A 108 0.85 -6.69 2.57
C ALA A 108 -0.16 -7.71 3.12
N ILE A 109 0.18 -9.00 3.06
CA ILE A 109 -0.66 -10.08 3.61
C ILE A 109 -0.76 -9.97 5.13
N LEU A 110 0.36 -9.75 5.83
CA LEU A 110 0.37 -9.59 7.29
C LEU A 110 -0.46 -8.38 7.74
N PHE A 111 -0.22 -7.21 7.17
CA PHE A 111 -0.92 -5.98 7.55
C PHE A 111 -2.39 -5.98 7.13
N GLY A 112 -2.73 -6.59 6.00
CA GLY A 112 -4.12 -6.86 5.62
C GLY A 112 -4.82 -7.76 6.64
N GLY A 113 -4.16 -8.84 7.07
CA GLY A 113 -4.65 -9.75 8.10
C GLY A 113 -4.88 -9.05 9.45
N ILE A 114 -3.93 -8.21 9.89
CA ILE A 114 -4.06 -7.41 11.13
C ILE A 114 -5.26 -6.45 11.02
N THR A 115 -5.46 -5.81 9.87
CA THR A 115 -6.56 -4.87 9.66
C THR A 115 -7.93 -5.54 9.79
N ILE A 116 -8.07 -6.77 9.27
CA ILE A 116 -9.29 -7.57 9.40
C ILE A 116 -9.47 -8.05 10.85
N ALA A 117 -8.37 -8.47 11.50
CA ALA A 117 -8.40 -8.90 12.90
C ALA A 117 -8.87 -7.79 13.86
N GLN A 118 -8.52 -6.53 13.60
CA GLN A 118 -8.96 -5.36 14.38
C GLN A 118 -10.44 -5.03 14.23
N LEU A 119 -11.09 -5.46 13.15
CA LEU A 119 -12.52 -5.25 12.93
C LEU A 119 -13.38 -6.18 13.80
N LYS A 120 -12.88 -7.40 14.06
CA LYS A 120 -13.59 -8.45 14.79
C LYS A 120 -13.93 -8.10 16.26
N PRO A 121 -13.03 -7.48 17.06
CA PRO A 121 -13.37 -7.05 18.42
C PRO A 121 -14.32 -5.84 18.44
N ARG A 122 -14.23 -4.91 17.47
CA ARG A 122 -15.12 -3.73 17.44
C ARG A 122 -16.60 -4.10 17.25
N LEU A 123 -16.90 -5.10 16.44
CA LEU A 123 -18.28 -5.61 16.31
C LEU A 123 -18.78 -6.26 17.60
N ARG A 124 -17.88 -6.89 18.38
CA ARG A 124 -18.21 -7.48 19.68
C ARG A 124 -18.49 -6.40 20.74
N ASP A 125 -17.82 -5.26 20.68
CA ASP A 125 -18.07 -4.10 21.55
C ASP A 125 -19.34 -3.31 21.20
N SER A 126 -19.69 -3.19 19.92
CA SER A 126 -20.96 -2.56 19.51
C SER A 126 -22.17 -3.38 19.94
N ALA A 127 -22.07 -4.73 19.88
CA ALA A 127 -23.13 -5.63 20.32
C ALA A 127 -23.32 -5.61 21.86
N SER A 128 -22.24 -5.56 22.63
CA SER A 128 -22.31 -5.46 24.11
C SER A 128 -22.87 -4.10 24.57
N ARG A 129 -22.54 -3.00 23.89
CA ARG A 129 -23.13 -1.67 24.14
C ARG A 129 -24.63 -1.61 23.84
N LEU A 130 -25.08 -2.23 22.75
CA LEU A 130 -26.51 -2.30 22.42
C LEU A 130 -27.30 -3.15 23.42
N LEU A 131 -26.72 -4.25 23.91
CA LEU A 131 -27.31 -5.06 24.98
C LEU A 131 -27.43 -4.29 26.31
N LEU A 132 -26.39 -3.54 26.70
CA LEU A 132 -26.41 -2.69 27.89
C LEU A 132 -27.43 -1.55 27.78
N CYS A 133 -27.55 -0.92 26.61
CA CYS A 133 -28.52 0.14 26.36
C CYS A 133 -29.97 -0.40 26.36
N ARG A 134 -30.20 -1.59 25.79
CA ARG A 134 -31.50 -2.31 25.84
C ARG A 134 -31.88 -2.69 27.28
N CYS A 135 -30.90 -3.13 28.08
CA CYS A 135 -31.10 -3.47 29.49
C CYS A 135 -31.44 -2.23 30.33
N SER A 136 -30.76 -1.10 30.09
CA SER A 136 -31.03 0.19 30.75
C SER A 136 -32.39 0.79 30.38
N LEU A 137 -32.92 0.53 29.19
CA LEU A 137 -34.25 0.99 28.76
C LEU A 137 -35.41 0.14 29.32
N THR A 138 -35.13 -1.09 29.76
CA THR A 138 -36.13 -1.99 30.37
C THR A 138 -36.28 -1.74 31.88
N LEU A 139 -35.32 -1.06 32.51
CA LEU A 139 -35.27 -0.76 33.95
C LEU A 139 -35.66 0.69 34.32
N ARG A 140 -36.25 1.45 33.40
CA ARG A 140 -36.95 2.71 33.74
C ARG A 140 -38.44 2.41 34.00
N PRO A 141 -38.88 2.32 35.26
CA PRO A 141 -40.30 2.28 35.61
C PRO A 141 -40.98 3.63 35.36
#